data_AF-A0AAD8J552-F1
#
_entry.id   AF-A0AAD8J552-F1
#
_cell.length_a   1.000
_cell.length_b   1.000
_cell.length_c   1.000
_cell.angle_alpha   90.00
_cell.angle_beta   90.00
_cell.angle_gamma   90.00
#
_symmetry.space_group_name_H-M   'P 1'
#
loop_
_entity.id
_entity.type
_entity.pdbx_description
1 polymer ?
#
loop_
_entity_poly.entity_id
_entity_poly.type
_entity_poly.pdbx_seq_one_letter_code
_entity_poly.pdbx_strand_id
1 'polypeptide(L)'
;MPSSELGKTTFAFKSWNCRVKRKIEFIAILIVVLLGVIFFLVYKKRKLQKEESLKVSAESVCLTKTENEDLELPLFDFKRIANATSDFSQNKKLGEGGFGRVYNVIIVINHTK
;
A
#
# COMPACT_ATOMS: atom_id res chain seq x y z
N MET A 1 30.72 28.22 54.32
CA MET A 1 30.75 27.12 53.32
C MET A 1 31.36 27.68 52.04
N PRO A 2 32.43 27.08 51.47
CA PRO A 2 33.06 27.62 50.28
C PRO A 2 32.28 27.26 49.01
N SER A 3 32.12 28.23 48.10
CA SER A 3 31.40 28.12 46.81
C SER A 3 32.07 27.20 45.77
N SER A 4 33.18 26.54 46.12
CA SER A 4 34.02 25.77 45.21
C SER A 4 33.53 24.35 44.91
N GLU A 5 32.47 23.88 45.57
CA GLU A 5 31.94 22.51 45.42
C GLU A 5 30.75 22.41 44.43
N LEU A 6 30.16 23.53 44.02
CA LEU A 6 28.91 23.54 43.21
C LEU A 6 29.09 23.16 41.73
N GLY A 7 30.34 23.05 41.26
CA GLY A 7 30.66 22.81 39.84
C GLY A 7 30.94 21.36 39.45
N LYS A 8 31.01 20.39 40.38
CA LYS A 8 31.49 19.04 40.04
C LYS A 8 30.37 18.10 39.55
N THR A 9 29.14 18.26 40.03
CA THR A 9 28.00 17.38 39.72
C THR A 9 27.34 17.69 38.38
N THR A 10 27.34 18.96 37.95
CA THR A 10 26.74 19.41 36.69
C THR A 10 27.58 19.05 35.46
N PHE A 11 28.91 19.04 35.60
CA PHE A 11 29.84 18.69 34.50
C PHE A 11 29.89 17.18 34.23
N ALA A 12 29.79 16.33 35.27
CA ALA A 12 29.76 14.88 35.11
C ALA A 12 28.47 14.39 34.40
N PHE A 13 27.31 14.95 34.76
CA PHE A 13 26.03 14.67 34.09
C PHE A 13 26.02 15.13 32.63
N LYS A 14 26.67 16.27 32.33
CA LYS A 14 26.84 16.77 30.96
C LYS A 14 27.66 15.80 30.08
N SER A 15 28.74 15.24 30.60
CA SER A 15 29.66 14.34 29.89
C SER A 15 29.03 12.99 29.53
N TRP A 16 28.28 12.38 30.45
CA TRP A 16 27.55 11.12 30.19
C TRP A 16 26.49 11.31 29.10
N ASN A 17 25.78 12.43 29.17
CA ASN A 17 24.80 12.83 28.16
C ASN A 17 25.45 13.11 26.80
N CYS A 18 26.67 13.63 26.69
CA CYS A 18 27.32 13.84 25.39
C CYS A 18 27.66 12.55 24.63
N ARG A 19 28.02 11.45 25.32
CA ARG A 19 28.30 10.17 24.66
C ARG A 19 27.02 9.47 24.21
N VAL A 20 25.97 9.53 25.01
CA VAL A 20 24.67 8.93 24.68
C VAL A 20 23.91 9.77 23.66
N LYS A 21 23.95 11.11 23.75
CA LYS A 21 23.37 12.02 22.76
C LYS A 21 23.95 11.80 21.37
N ARG A 22 25.28 11.62 21.26
CA ARG A 22 25.90 11.28 19.97
C ARG A 22 25.30 10.00 19.38
N LYS A 23 25.08 8.95 20.19
CA LYS A 23 24.46 7.71 19.71
C LYS A 23 22.98 7.87 19.33
N ILE A 24 22.22 8.67 20.09
CA ILE A 24 20.81 8.94 19.82
C ILE A 24 20.62 9.67 18.48
N GLU A 25 21.47 10.66 18.19
CA GLU A 25 21.45 11.38 16.91
C GLU A 25 21.66 10.43 15.71
N PHE A 26 22.64 9.52 15.80
CA PHE A 26 22.86 8.53 14.74
C PHE A 26 21.67 7.58 14.55
N ILE A 27 21.04 7.14 15.64
CA ILE A 27 19.87 6.26 15.59
C ILE A 27 18.68 6.99 14.96
N ALA A 28 18.45 8.26 15.31
CA ALA A 28 17.40 9.07 14.72
C ALA A 28 17.59 9.24 13.21
N ILE A 29 18.82 9.53 12.75
CA ILE A 29 19.14 9.64 11.33
C ILE A 29 18.91 8.29 10.61
N LEU A 30 19.34 7.17 11.20
CA LEU A 30 19.11 5.84 10.62
C LEU A 30 17.63 5.52 10.44
N ILE A 31 16.78 5.87 11.42
CA ILE A 31 15.33 5.66 11.34
C ILE A 31 14.72 6.50 10.22
N VAL A 32 15.10 7.78 10.10
CA VAL A 32 14.60 8.65 9.03
C VAL A 32 14.98 8.13 7.65
N VAL A 33 16.22 7.67 7.47
CA VAL A 33 16.68 7.06 6.22
C VAL A 33 15.90 5.78 5.91
N LEU A 34 15.71 4.90 6.90
CA LEU A 34 14.92 3.67 6.72
C LEU A 34 13.48 3.96 6.31
N LEU A 35 12.81 4.91 6.97
CA LEU A 35 11.45 5.33 6.61
C LEU A 35 11.38 5.90 5.20
N GLY A 36 12.36 6.72 4.80
CA GLY A 36 12.47 7.25 3.44
C GLY A 36 12.62 6.16 2.37
N VAL A 37 13.47 5.16 2.62
CA VAL A 37 13.66 4.02 1.71
C VAL A 37 12.38 3.19 1.61
N ILE A 38 11.74 2.86 2.73
CA ILE A 38 10.47 2.12 2.73
C ILE A 38 9.40 2.90 1.95
N PHE A 39 9.26 4.20 2.21
CA PHE A 39 8.32 5.06 1.50
C PHE A 39 8.61 5.10 -0.01
N PHE A 40 9.88 5.25 -0.40
CA PHE A 40 10.29 5.24 -1.80
C PHE A 40 10.00 3.90 -2.50
N LEU A 41 10.27 2.79 -1.82
CA LEU A 41 9.95 1.45 -2.32
C LEU A 41 8.43 1.26 -2.49
N VAL A 42 7.62 1.69 -1.52
CA VAL A 42 6.15 1.64 -1.62
C VAL A 42 5.65 2.54 -2.75
N TYR A 43 6.18 3.76 -2.86
CA TYR A 43 5.82 4.71 -3.91
C TYR A 43 6.17 4.16 -5.31
N LYS A 44 7.37 3.57 -5.47
CA LYS A 44 7.81 2.91 -6.70
C LYS A 44 6.98 1.66 -7.00
N LYS A 45 6.66 0.86 -5.97
CA LYS A 45 5.80 -0.33 -6.08
C LYS A 45 4.38 0.05 -6.53
N ARG A 46 3.82 1.17 -6.03
CA ARG A 46 2.52 1.68 -6.50
C ARG A 46 2.54 2.09 -7.98
N LYS A 47 3.67 2.58 -8.50
CA LYS A 47 3.83 2.89 -9.93
C LYS A 47 3.95 1.63 -10.79
N LEU A 48 4.64 0.60 -10.29
CA LEU A 48 4.81 -0.69 -10.98
C LEU A 48 3.57 -1.58 -10.89
N GLN A 49 2.79 -1.51 -9.82
CA GLN A 49 1.52 -2.27 -9.67
C GLN A 49 0.48 -1.90 -10.72
N LYS A 50 0.59 -0.72 -11.37
CA LYS A 50 -0.25 -0.36 -12.51
C LYS A 50 0.08 -1.20 -13.77
N GLU A 51 1.29 -1.75 -13.86
CA GLU A 51 1.72 -2.71 -14.90
C GLU A 51 1.80 -4.17 -14.40
N GLU A 52 2.07 -4.41 -13.11
CA GLU A 52 2.27 -5.75 -12.52
C GLU A 52 0.95 -6.44 -12.17
N SER A 53 -0.13 -5.69 -11.94
CA SER A 53 -1.49 -6.28 -11.85
C SER A 53 -1.92 -6.98 -13.14
N LEU A 54 -1.22 -6.71 -14.26
CA LEU A 54 -1.39 -7.42 -15.52
C LEU A 54 -0.63 -8.76 -15.56
N LYS A 55 0.47 -8.92 -14.80
CA LYS A 55 1.33 -10.11 -14.82
C LYS A 55 1.10 -11.06 -13.65
N VAL A 56 0.92 -10.53 -12.43
CA VAL A 56 0.61 -11.34 -11.24
C VAL A 56 -0.78 -11.95 -11.34
N SER A 57 -1.74 -11.26 -12.00
CA SER A 57 -3.04 -11.86 -12.33
C SER A 57 -2.91 -12.92 -13.41
N ALA A 58 -2.04 -12.79 -14.39
CA ALA A 58 -1.86 -13.82 -15.42
C ALA A 58 -1.26 -15.10 -14.83
N GLU A 59 -0.25 -14.99 -13.97
CA GLU A 59 0.43 -16.15 -13.41
C GLU A 59 -0.36 -16.85 -12.29
N SER A 60 -1.05 -16.10 -11.42
CA SER A 60 -1.89 -16.69 -10.35
C SER A 60 -3.26 -17.19 -10.82
N VAL A 61 -3.82 -16.61 -11.90
CA VAL A 61 -5.07 -17.11 -12.53
C VAL A 61 -4.78 -18.31 -13.44
N CYS A 62 -3.56 -18.47 -13.95
CA CYS A 62 -3.18 -19.68 -14.71
C CYS A 62 -3.13 -20.93 -13.83
N LEU A 63 -2.72 -20.82 -12.56
CA LEU A 63 -2.67 -21.97 -11.64
C LEU A 63 -4.04 -22.40 -11.08
N THR A 64 -5.07 -21.56 -11.19
CA THR A 64 -6.46 -21.93 -10.79
C THR A 64 -7.34 -22.30 -11.98
N LYS A 65 -6.77 -22.39 -13.19
CA LYS A 65 -7.49 -22.69 -14.44
C LYS A 65 -7.47 -24.17 -14.83
N THR A 66 -7.15 -25.04 -13.88
CA THR A 66 -7.28 -26.49 -14.03
C THR A 66 -8.38 -26.95 -13.10
N GLU A 67 -9.39 -27.60 -13.69
CA GLU A 67 -10.58 -28.19 -13.05
C GLU A 67 -11.62 -27.21 -12.53
N ASN A 68 -12.51 -26.77 -13.43
CA ASN A 68 -13.96 -26.65 -13.17
C ASN A 68 -14.63 -26.33 -14.52
N GLU A 69 -14.66 -27.32 -15.42
CA GLU A 69 -15.37 -27.24 -16.70
C GLU A 69 -16.91 -27.35 -16.55
N ASP A 70 -17.45 -27.35 -15.32
CA ASP A 70 -18.88 -27.59 -15.04
C ASP A 70 -19.62 -26.42 -14.37
N LEU A 71 -19.05 -25.21 -14.37
CA LEU A 71 -19.77 -24.00 -13.96
C LEU A 71 -19.78 -23.00 -15.13
N GLU A 72 -20.89 -22.93 -15.86
CA GLU A 72 -21.21 -21.98 -16.95
C GLU A 72 -21.28 -20.51 -16.47
N LEU A 73 -20.48 -20.11 -15.49
CA LEU A 73 -20.40 -18.74 -15.03
C LEU A 73 -19.36 -18.01 -15.89
N PRO A 74 -19.77 -17.09 -16.80
CA PRO A 74 -18.82 -16.29 -17.54
C PRO A 74 -17.97 -15.49 -16.55
N LEU A 75 -16.71 -15.88 -16.42
CA LEU A 75 -15.74 -15.19 -15.58
C LEU A 75 -15.49 -13.80 -16.18
N PHE A 76 -15.92 -12.75 -15.47
CA PHE A 76 -15.71 -11.37 -15.88
C PHE A 76 -14.52 -10.76 -15.16
N ASP A 77 -13.52 -10.33 -15.93
CA ASP A 77 -12.39 -9.59 -15.37
C ASP A 77 -12.86 -8.29 -14.71
N PHE A 78 -12.33 -7.99 -13.52
CA PHE A 78 -12.63 -6.74 -12.81
C PHE A 78 -12.37 -5.50 -13.67
N LYS A 79 -11.30 -5.51 -14.49
CA LYS A 79 -10.97 -4.44 -15.44
C LYS A 79 -12.09 -4.23 -16.47
N ARG A 80 -12.73 -5.30 -16.92
CA ARG A 80 -13.84 -5.25 -17.87
C ARG A 80 -15.08 -4.64 -17.22
N ILE A 81 -15.36 -5.00 -15.97
CA ILE A 81 -16.45 -4.43 -15.17
C ILE A 81 -16.19 -2.94 -14.91
N ALA A 82 -14.99 -2.57 -14.47
CA ALA A 82 -14.60 -1.18 -14.23
C ALA A 82 -14.70 -0.32 -15.50
N ASN A 83 -14.23 -0.84 -16.64
CA ASN A 83 -14.38 -0.14 -17.91
C ASN A 83 -15.86 0.03 -18.31
N ALA A 84 -16.68 -1.02 -18.12
CA ALA A 84 -18.11 -0.97 -18.40
C ALA A 84 -18.88 -0.01 -17.47
N THR A 85 -18.44 0.15 -16.20
CA THR A 85 -18.97 1.15 -15.26
C THR A 85 -18.36 2.54 -15.44
N SER A 86 -17.41 2.73 -16.36
CA SER A 86 -16.60 3.96 -16.47
C SER A 86 -15.97 4.32 -15.11
N ASP A 87 -15.26 3.36 -14.52
CA ASP A 87 -14.63 3.43 -13.20
C ASP A 87 -15.62 3.78 -12.07
N PHE A 88 -16.80 3.16 -12.08
CA PHE A 88 -17.87 3.40 -11.11
C PHE A 88 -18.33 4.86 -11.04
N SER A 89 -18.37 5.51 -12.21
CA SER A 89 -18.86 6.87 -12.37
C SER A 89 -20.30 7.02 -11.85
N GLN A 90 -20.59 8.15 -11.22
CA GLN A 90 -21.94 8.48 -10.72
C GLN A 90 -22.98 8.47 -11.85
N ASN A 91 -22.58 8.74 -13.10
CA ASN A 91 -23.47 8.71 -14.25
C ASN A 91 -24.03 7.31 -14.57
N LYS A 92 -23.37 6.25 -14.08
CA LYS A 92 -23.81 4.86 -14.20
C LYS A 92 -24.46 4.34 -12.94
N LYS A 93 -24.58 5.15 -11.88
CA LYS A 93 -25.20 4.76 -10.62
C LYS A 93 -26.72 4.73 -10.78
N LEU A 94 -27.31 3.60 -10.45
CA LEU A 94 -28.76 3.41 -10.39
C LEU A 94 -29.34 3.84 -9.05
N GLY A 95 -28.59 3.66 -7.96
CA GLY A 95 -29.04 4.01 -6.62
C GLY A 95 -28.05 3.66 -5.53
N GLU A 96 -28.36 4.07 -4.30
CA GLU A 96 -27.64 3.71 -3.08
C GLU A 96 -28.63 3.53 -1.93
N GLY A 97 -28.43 2.48 -1.14
CA GLY A 97 -29.27 2.14 0.01
C GLY A 97 -28.60 1.09 0.89
N GLY A 98 -29.38 0.32 1.66
CA GLY A 98 -28.84 -0.75 2.53
C GLY A 98 -28.07 -1.86 1.80
N PHE A 99 -28.22 -1.96 0.48
CA PHE A 99 -27.48 -2.86 -0.40
C PHE A 99 -26.16 -2.27 -0.92
N GLY A 100 -25.85 -1.02 -0.56
CA GLY A 100 -24.72 -0.27 -1.13
C GLY A 100 -25.05 0.40 -2.46
N ARG A 101 -24.01 0.76 -3.21
CA ARG A 101 -24.10 1.46 -4.50
C ARG A 101 -24.35 0.47 -5.63
N VAL A 102 -25.40 0.70 -6.41
CA VAL A 102 -25.78 -0.14 -7.56
C VAL A 102 -25.48 0.62 -8.85
N TYR A 103 -24.83 -0.03 -9.82
CA TYR A 103 -24.44 0.57 -11.10
C TYR A 103 -25.00 -0.24 -12.28
N ASN A 104 -25.41 0.43 -13.35
CA ASN A 104 -25.83 -0.18 -14.61
C ASN A 104 -24.64 -0.32 -15.56
N VAL A 105 -24.47 -1.50 -16.16
CA VAL A 105 -23.43 -1.79 -17.15
C VAL A 105 -23.95 -2.67 -18.27
N ILE A 106 -23.38 -2.49 -19.46
CA ILE A 106 -23.59 -3.38 -20.60
C ILE A 106 -22.27 -4.09 -20.85
N ILE A 107 -22.28 -5.43 -20.73
CA ILE A 107 -21.13 -6.28 -21.00
C ILE A 107 -21.50 -7.21 -22.15
N VAL A 108 -20.81 -7.09 -23.28
CA VAL A 108 -20.96 -8.01 -24.41
C VAL A 108 -20.20 -9.29 -24.08
N ILE A 109 -20.88 -10.43 -23.96
CA ILE A 109 -20.25 -11.72 -23.68
C ILE A 109 -19.87 -12.34 -25.03
N ASN A 110 -18.58 -12.37 -25.35
CA ASN A 110 -18.09 -13.12 -26.50
C ASN A 110 -17.75 -14.53 -26.04
N HIS A 111 -18.51 -15.52 -26.50
CA HIS A 111 -18.20 -16.92 -26.29
C HIS A 111 -17.06 -17.29 -27.23
N THR A 112 -15.81 -17.32 -26.75
CA THR A 112 -14.73 -17.96 -27.49
C THR A 112 -14.98 -19.46 -27.43
N LYS A 113 -15.28 -20.03 -28.60
CA LYS A 113 -15.38 -21.48 -28.83
C LYS A 113 -14.01 -22.13 -28.70
#